data_AF-A0A1F4BKS7-F1
#
_entry.id   AF-A0A1F4BKS7-F1
#
_cell.length_a   1.000
_cell.length_b   1.000
_cell.length_c   1.000
_cell.angle_alpha   90.00
_cell.angle_beta   90.00
_cell.angle_gamma   90.00
#
_symmetry.space_group_name_H-M   'P 1'
#
loop_
_entity.id
_entity.type
_entity.pdbx_description
1 polymer ?
#
loop_
_entity_poly.entity_id
_entity_poly.type
_entity_poly.pdbx_seq_one_letter_code
_entity_poly.pdbx_strand_id
1 'polypeptide(L)'
;MEVRCARWPGNFLTWPDLPCGEWQTAWAFGQPPKHADLAEWLETSDPLHRYVRKLLAAGMLDREQADAMDARARTEMAEAVRFALDSPFPAPDEAYRHVLAAGGGA
;
A
#
# COMPACT_ATOMS: atom_id res chain seq x y z
N MET A 1 -0.68 23.92 6.32
CA MET A 1 0.35 22.95 6.77
C MET A 1 0.59 22.01 5.61
N GLU A 2 1.73 22.11 4.94
CA GLU A 2 2.09 21.20 3.85
C GLU A 2 2.63 19.90 4.47
N VAL A 3 2.00 18.76 4.18
CA VAL A 3 2.50 17.45 4.62
C VAL A 3 3.57 17.03 3.62
N ARG A 4 4.83 17.33 3.91
CA ARG A 4 5.95 16.88 3.10
C ARG A 4 6.32 15.45 3.51
N CYS A 5 5.65 14.46 2.91
CA CYS A 5 6.21 13.11 2.89
C CYS A 5 7.46 13.15 2.01
N ALA A 6 8.62 12.79 2.55
CA ALA A 6 9.83 12.67 1.74
C ALA A 6 9.66 11.55 0.70
N ARG A 7 10.47 11.56 -0.36
CA ARG A 7 10.47 10.49 -1.38
C ARG A 7 10.79 9.15 -0.72
N TRP A 8 10.08 8.10 -1.11
CA TRP A 8 10.38 6.71 -0.70
C TRP A 8 11.83 6.33 -1.05
N PRO A 9 12.60 5.74 -0.12
CA PRO A 9 14.01 5.39 -0.35
C PRO A 9 14.24 4.41 -1.50
N GLY A 10 13.28 3.53 -1.81
CA GLY A 10 13.39 2.60 -2.94
C GLY A 10 13.12 3.23 -4.30
N ASN A 11 12.75 4.52 -4.37
CA ASN A 11 12.28 5.15 -5.60
C ASN A 11 13.37 5.99 -6.31
N PHE A 12 14.68 5.77 -6.12
CA PHE A 12 15.72 6.63 -6.73
C PHE A 12 16.11 6.25 -8.17
N LEU A 13 15.84 5.02 -8.61
CA LEU A 13 16.20 4.50 -9.93
C LEU A 13 15.02 4.44 -10.90
N THR A 14 15.25 3.98 -12.13
CA THR A 14 14.21 3.78 -13.16
C THR A 14 13.11 2.83 -12.71
N TRP A 15 13.46 1.83 -11.88
CA TRP A 15 12.52 0.89 -11.29
C TRP A 15 12.54 1.04 -9.77
N PRO A 16 11.37 1.04 -9.13
CA PRO A 16 11.31 1.04 -7.68
C PRO A 16 11.86 -0.28 -7.15
N ASP A 17 12.66 -0.19 -6.09
CA ASP A 17 13.02 -1.33 -5.25
C ASP A 17 12.20 -1.29 -3.96
N LEU A 18 12.16 -2.43 -3.28
CA LEU A 18 11.58 -2.59 -1.94
C LEU A 18 12.72 -2.79 -0.94
N PRO A 19 13.32 -1.70 -0.40
CA PRO A 19 14.28 -1.82 0.68
C PRO A 19 13.70 -2.64 1.83
N CYS A 20 14.39 -3.70 2.24
CA CYS A 20 13.92 -4.64 3.28
C CYS A 20 12.63 -5.41 2.94
N GLY A 21 12.22 -5.44 1.67
CA GLY A 21 11.05 -6.19 1.20
C GLY A 21 9.73 -5.49 1.52
N GLU A 22 8.70 -6.29 1.74
CA GLU A 22 7.37 -5.80 2.08
C GLU A 22 7.34 -5.13 3.46
N TRP A 23 6.38 -4.23 3.64
CA TRP A 23 6.14 -3.61 4.93
C TRP A 23 5.78 -4.65 5.99
N GLN A 24 6.34 -4.51 7.19
CA GLN A 24 6.12 -5.42 8.31
C GLN A 24 5.55 -4.65 9.49
N THR A 25 4.46 -5.16 10.07
CA THR A 25 3.85 -4.58 11.28
C THR A 25 4.87 -4.38 12.39
N ALA A 26 5.79 -5.34 12.55
CA ALA A 26 6.90 -5.31 13.50
C ALA A 26 7.69 -3.99 13.52
N TRP A 27 7.80 -3.28 12.40
CA TRP A 27 8.50 -1.99 12.32
C TRP A 27 7.83 -0.94 13.21
N ALA A 28 6.50 -0.94 13.31
CA ALA A 28 5.75 -0.05 14.20
C ALA A 28 5.86 -0.44 15.70
N PHE A 29 6.34 -1.66 16.00
CA PHE A 29 6.49 -2.20 17.37
C PHE A 29 7.94 -2.25 17.84
N GLY A 30 8.79 -1.35 17.34
CA GLY A 30 10.15 -1.16 17.84
C GLY A 30 11.19 -2.10 17.24
N GLN A 31 10.86 -2.81 16.15
CA GLN A 31 11.83 -3.57 15.38
C GLN A 31 12.12 -2.84 14.06
N PRO A 32 12.98 -1.80 14.04
CA PRO A 32 13.20 -1.02 12.84
C PRO A 32 13.81 -1.88 11.71
N PRO A 33 13.54 -1.54 10.44
CA PRO A 33 14.15 -2.22 9.31
C PRO A 33 15.68 -2.01 9.30
N LYS A 34 16.40 -2.94 8.67
CA LYS A 34 17.86 -2.89 8.58
C LYS A 34 18.38 -1.74 7.72
N HIS A 35 17.57 -1.23 6.80
CA HIS A 35 17.95 -0.13 5.90
C HIS A 35 17.74 1.21 6.61
N ALA A 36 18.82 1.95 6.85
CA ALA A 36 18.80 3.18 7.65
C ALA A 36 17.86 4.26 7.07
N ASP A 37 17.96 4.54 5.76
CA ASP A 37 17.10 5.55 5.13
C ASP A 37 15.61 5.15 5.18
N LEU A 38 15.32 3.86 5.19
CA LEU A 38 13.95 3.37 5.34
C LEU A 38 13.47 3.57 6.77
N ALA A 39 14.30 3.24 7.76
CA ALA A 39 13.97 3.48 9.16
C ALA A 39 13.68 4.97 9.42
N GLU A 40 14.50 5.88 8.90
CA GLU A 40 14.26 7.33 9.00
C GLU A 40 12.98 7.76 8.26
N TRP A 41 12.76 7.23 7.05
CA TRP A 41 11.57 7.54 6.27
C TRP A 41 10.28 7.07 6.94
N LEU A 42 10.26 5.88 7.55
CA LEU A 42 9.11 5.37 8.30
C LEU A 42 8.73 6.30 9.46
N GLU A 43 9.73 6.80 10.18
CA GLU A 43 9.53 7.68 11.33
C GLU A 43 8.99 9.07 10.93
N THR A 44 9.48 9.61 9.81
CA THR A 44 9.23 11.00 9.42
C THR A 44 8.13 11.17 8.38
N SER A 45 7.98 10.19 7.49
CA SER A 45 7.29 10.36 6.20
C SER A 45 6.23 9.30 5.90
N ASP A 46 6.34 8.07 6.43
CA ASP A 46 5.33 7.04 6.16
C ASP A 46 4.00 7.32 6.88
N PRO A 47 2.90 7.60 6.16
CA PRO A 47 1.61 7.88 6.80
C PRO A 47 1.08 6.66 7.56
N LEU A 48 1.31 5.44 7.06
CA LEU A 48 0.78 4.22 7.67
C LEU A 48 1.45 3.95 9.02
N HIS A 49 2.79 3.83 9.03
CA HIS A 49 3.56 3.62 10.27
C HIS A 49 3.27 4.69 11.31
N ARG A 50 3.24 5.98 10.90
CA ARG A 50 2.93 7.09 11.81
C ARG A 50 1.52 7.00 12.38
N TYR A 51 0.54 6.56 11.59
CA TYR A 51 -0.83 6.41 12.07
C TYR A 51 -0.97 5.22 13.03
N VAL A 52 -0.37 4.07 12.72
CA VAL A 52 -0.31 2.92 13.63
C VAL A 52 0.29 3.33 14.98
N ARG A 53 1.42 4.04 14.99
CA ARG A 53 2.03 4.53 16.23
C ARG A 53 1.14 5.50 17.02
N LYS A 54 0.34 6.34 16.34
CA LYS A 54 -0.64 7.19 17.01
C LYS A 54 -1.73 6.37 17.70
N LEU A 55 -2.23 5.31 17.06
CA LEU A 55 -3.24 4.42 17.64
C LEU A 55 -2.68 3.63 18.84
N LEU A 56 -1.44 3.16 18.74
CA LEU A 56 -0.72 2.50 19.84
C LEU A 56 -0.55 3.44 21.04
N ALA A 57 -0.10 4.68 20.79
CA ALA A 57 0.05 5.68 21.85
C ALA A 57 -1.29 6.05 22.51
N ALA A 58 -2.39 5.96 21.78
CA ALA A 58 -3.74 6.17 22.30
C ALA A 58 -4.35 4.91 22.97
N GLY A 59 -3.65 3.77 22.98
CA GLY A 59 -4.17 2.50 23.49
C GLY A 59 -5.37 1.94 22.71
N MET A 60 -5.58 2.40 21.47
CA MET A 60 -6.69 2.03 20.60
C MET A 60 -6.40 0.82 19.71
N LEU A 61 -5.13 0.42 19.65
CA LEU A 61 -4.64 -0.69 18.86
C LEU A 61 -3.59 -1.43 19.69
N ASP A 62 -3.53 -2.74 19.57
CA ASP A 62 -2.44 -3.56 20.08
C ASP A 62 -1.74 -4.33 18.94
N ARG A 63 -0.70 -5.11 19.30
CA ARG A 63 0.09 -5.86 18.33
C ARG A 63 -0.71 -6.95 17.63
N GLU A 64 -1.51 -7.69 18.37
CA GLU A 64 -2.27 -8.82 17.85
C GLU A 64 -3.35 -8.34 16.87
N GLN A 65 -4.02 -7.25 17.21
CA GLN A 65 -5.01 -6.59 16.36
C GLN A 65 -4.36 -6.08 15.07
N ALA A 66 -3.19 -5.43 15.16
CA ALA A 66 -2.48 -4.94 13.97
C ALA A 66 -2.05 -6.08 13.04
N ASP A 67 -1.50 -7.17 13.61
CA ASP A 67 -1.09 -8.34 12.84
C ASP A 67 -2.30 -9.04 12.20
N ALA A 68 -3.43 -9.15 12.89
CA ALA A 68 -4.66 -9.70 12.34
C ALA A 68 -5.24 -8.86 11.19
N MET A 69 -5.17 -7.53 11.31
CA MET A 69 -5.60 -6.62 10.24
C MET A 69 -4.70 -6.75 9.00
N ASP A 70 -3.38 -6.81 9.19
CA ASP A 70 -2.40 -6.99 8.11
C ASP A 70 -2.62 -8.34 7.39
N ALA A 71 -2.77 -9.43 8.14
CA ALA A 71 -3.04 -10.76 7.59
C ALA A 71 -4.35 -10.81 6.76
N ARG A 72 -5.41 -10.17 7.26
CA ARG A 72 -6.69 -10.07 6.52
C ARG A 72 -6.53 -9.28 5.22
N ALA A 73 -5.88 -8.11 5.29
CA ALA A 73 -5.66 -7.27 4.10
C ALA A 73 -4.83 -8.00 3.03
N ARG A 74 -3.80 -8.75 3.45
CA ARG A 74 -3.00 -9.59 2.54
C ARG A 74 -3.81 -10.69 1.89
N THR A 75 -4.68 -11.35 2.67
CA THR A 75 -5.55 -12.40 2.15
C THR A 75 -6.51 -11.85 1.10
N GLU A 76 -7.19 -10.74 1.41
CA GLU A 76 -8.09 -10.06 0.48
C GLU A 76 -7.38 -9.66 -0.83
N MET A 77 -6.17 -9.09 -0.72
CA MET A 77 -5.39 -8.71 -1.90
C MET A 77 -4.95 -9.92 -2.73
N ALA A 78 -4.51 -11.01 -2.08
CA ALA A 78 -4.12 -12.23 -2.78
C ALA A 78 -5.30 -12.84 -3.57
N GLU A 79 -6.50 -12.81 -3.00
CA GLU A 79 -7.72 -13.26 -3.66
C GLU A 79 -8.10 -12.36 -4.85
N ALA A 80 -8.00 -11.03 -4.69
CA ALA A 80 -8.27 -10.08 -5.76
C ALA A 80 -7.27 -10.23 -6.93
N VAL A 81 -5.98 -10.43 -6.62
CA VAL A 81 -4.94 -10.68 -7.63
C VAL A 81 -5.23 -11.98 -8.38
N ARG A 82 -5.56 -13.07 -7.67
CA ARG A 82 -5.93 -14.34 -8.29
C ARG A 82 -7.13 -14.15 -9.23
N PHE A 83 -8.18 -13.48 -8.76
CA PHE A 83 -9.35 -13.17 -9.58
C PHE A 83 -8.97 -12.39 -10.86
N ALA A 84 -8.12 -11.37 -10.74
CA ALA A 84 -7.69 -10.57 -11.88
C ALA A 84 -6.88 -11.37 -12.91
N LEU A 85 -6.02 -12.29 -12.46
CA LEU A 85 -5.21 -13.15 -13.33
C LEU A 85 -6.02 -14.27 -13.98
N ASP A 86 -7.00 -14.83 -13.26
CA ASP A 86 -7.86 -15.90 -13.75
C ASP A 86 -9.02 -15.38 -14.60
N SER A 87 -9.31 -14.07 -14.56
CA SER A 87 -10.38 -13.47 -15.33
C SER A 87 -10.09 -13.55 -16.83
N PRO A 88 -11.06 -13.99 -17.66
CA PRO A 88 -10.89 -13.98 -19.09
C PRO A 88 -10.77 -12.54 -19.60
N PHE A 89 -10.03 -12.36 -20.69
CA PHE A 89 -10.04 -11.10 -21.41
C PHE A 89 -11.46 -10.78 -21.93
N PRO A 90 -11.84 -9.49 -22.02
CA PRO A 90 -13.10 -9.09 -22.62
C PRO A 90 -13.16 -9.54 -24.09
N ALA A 91 -14.37 -9.68 -24.64
CA ALA A 91 -14.52 -10.07 -26.03
C ALA A 91 -13.94 -8.99 -26.96
N PRO A 92 -13.31 -9.34 -28.10
CA PRO A 92 -12.66 -8.35 -28.96
C PRO A 92 -13.58 -7.24 -29.47
N ASP A 93 -14.88 -7.50 -29.64
CA ASP A 93 -15.88 -6.52 -30.06
C ASP A 93 -16.14 -5.44 -28.99
N GLU A 94 -15.83 -5.72 -27.72
CA GLU A 94 -15.94 -4.74 -26.64
C GLU A 94 -14.95 -3.57 -26.79
N ALA A 95 -13.89 -3.73 -27.59
CA ALA A 95 -12.93 -2.67 -27.88
C ALA A 95 -13.56 -1.43 -28.54
N TYR A 96 -14.72 -1.56 -29.19
CA TYR A 96 -15.44 -0.44 -29.82
C TYR A 96 -16.42 0.26 -28.88
N ARG A 97 -16.64 -0.27 -27.67
CA ARG A 97 -17.50 0.37 -26.66
C ARG A 97 -16.76 1.54 -26.01
N HIS A 98 -17.51 2.55 -25.56
CA HIS A 98 -16.97 3.73 -24.87
C HIS A 98 -15.98 4.60 -25.67
N VAL A 99 -15.94 4.46 -27.01
CA VAL A 99 -15.16 5.37 -27.88
C VAL A 99 -15.65 6.82 -27.76
N LEU A 100 -16.97 7.00 -27.63
CA LEU A 100 -17.58 8.25 -27.22
C LEU A 100 -18.36 7.99 -25.93
N ALA A 101 -18.27 8.90 -24.95
CA ALA A 101 -19.25 8.94 -23.88
C ALA A 101 -20.62 9.24 -24.49
N ALA A 102 -21.68 8.57 -24.04
CA ALA A 102 -23.04 8.81 -24.55
C ALA A 102 -23.47 10.26 -24.19
N GLY A 103 -23.16 11.20 -25.08
CA GLY A 103 -23.42 12.62 -24.94
C GLY A 103 -23.54 13.24 -26.33
N GLY A 104 -24.72 13.11 -26.93
CA GLY A 104 -24.98 13.65 -28.27
C GLY A 104 -26.28 13.12 -28.88
N GLY A 105 -27.39 13.18 -28.15
CA GLY A 105 -28.73 13.00 -28.71
C GLY A 105 -29.61 14.16 -28.24
N ALA A 106 -29.74 15.17 -29.09
CA ALA A 106 -30.90 16.05 -29.15
C ALA A 106 -31.87 15.48 -30.18
#